data_AF-A0AAY4EBT3-F1
#
_entry.id   AF-A0AAY4EBT3-F1
#
_cell.length_a   1.000
_cell.length_b   1.000
_cell.length_c   1.000
_cell.angle_alpha   90.00
_cell.angle_beta   90.00
_cell.angle_gamma   90.00
#
_symmetry.space_group_name_H-M   'P 1'
#
loop_
_entity.id
_entity.type
_entity.pdbx_description
1 polymer ?
#
loop_
_entity_poly.entity_id
_entity_poly.type
_entity_poly.pdbx_seq_one_letter_code
_entity_poly.pdbx_strand_id
1 'polypeptide(L)'
;MPRLPIYQQKERLVEADTVIKYMTDGCMLREILADPGLTQYGVVILDEAHERSLNTDVLLGLMKKNHCRGGSHSRSSSLKVIVMSATLETEKLSAFFGRCPVFTIPGRTFPVSEQFCNLIGPKDIDGSGYVKEVVNMVLDVHTSETAGDILVFLTGQSEIERACDMLFKKAEAIDYRYDVRDRTVDGLLILPLYGSMPTGHFPFIFTQYSYIVFLHVLTALYVVDSGFVKQLAHNSRVGMDVLEIVPISKSEAEQRAGRAGRTSEGKCFRIYGREFWEKYMPDYMVPEIQRTSLTSVILTLKCLGVHDVIRFPYLDAPEERFILSALKQLYQFDAIDRRGHVTELGRQMVQFPLPLGLTRVLLRAAALGCEELMLPIAAMLSVENVFIRPGHPEKQKEAETKHREIASDAGKNNDFTMMLSVFEKCKSSESPSSWCRENWIHWRAVKSAFSVESQLSEILLRIKQQRDFSTEEFEGSQSELFRQCLCSGYFTNVARRSIGKSFCTMDGHGSTVHIHPSSALFGEESQLDWIIFHDVLVTSRMYVRTVCPIRYEWVKDLLPKLHEVDAYELSNVAREEVTEEEVAKWESKEAFKRQMGDQCDSSIKLDKRSDENSITEARARYMQRKQKRRQEKQQ
;
A
#
# COMPACT_ATOMS: atom_id res chain seq x y z
N MET A 1 6.15 -1.41 4.19
CA MET A 1 4.86 -2.07 4.03
C MET A 1 3.82 -0.99 4.22
N PRO A 2 2.88 -0.82 3.28
CA PRO A 2 1.61 -0.24 3.66
C PRO A 2 1.11 -1.17 4.74
N ARG A 3 1.17 -0.68 5.96
CA ARG A 3 0.33 -1.25 6.99
C ARG A 3 -1.03 -0.91 6.41
N LEU A 4 -1.72 -1.94 5.88
CA LEU A 4 -3.15 -1.89 5.70
C LEU A 4 -3.62 -1.07 6.87
N PRO A 5 -4.34 0.04 6.65
CA PRO A 5 -4.96 0.65 7.79
C PRO A 5 -5.83 -0.49 8.32
N ILE A 6 -5.35 -1.13 9.38
CA ILE A 6 -6.18 -1.52 10.50
C ILE A 6 -6.65 -0.15 10.99
N TYR A 7 -7.48 0.50 10.17
CA TYR A 7 -8.49 1.42 10.58
C TYR A 7 -9.10 0.63 11.70
N GLN A 8 -8.70 1.07 12.90
CA GLN A 8 -9.43 0.94 14.12
C GLN A 8 -10.75 0.28 13.76
N GLN A 9 -10.84 -1.04 13.88
CA GLN A 9 -12.13 -1.67 14.14
C GLN A 9 -12.48 -1.22 15.56
N LYS A 10 -12.58 0.10 15.75
CA LYS A 10 -13.21 0.74 16.87
C LYS A 10 -14.57 0.09 16.88
N GLU A 11 -14.81 -0.57 18.00
CA GLU A 11 -16.11 -0.94 18.55
C GLU A 11 -17.20 -1.06 17.48
N ARG A 12 -17.68 -2.28 17.22
CA ARG A 12 -19.01 -2.44 16.62
C ARG A 12 -20.00 -1.75 17.57
N LEU A 13 -20.20 -0.45 17.39
CA LEU A 13 -21.26 0.35 17.99
C LEU A 13 -22.54 0.09 17.19
N VAL A 14 -22.89 -1.20 17.09
CA VAL A 14 -24.05 -1.68 16.35
C VAL A 14 -24.87 -2.46 17.35
N GLU A 15 -26.05 -1.92 17.65
CA GLU A 15 -27.05 -2.54 18.49
C GLU A 15 -28.12 -3.21 17.63
N ALA A 16 -28.99 -4.02 18.24
CA ALA A 16 -30.02 -4.77 17.51
C ALA A 16 -31.06 -3.88 16.81
N ASP A 17 -31.19 -2.63 17.24
CA ASP A 17 -32.09 -1.60 16.70
C ASP A 17 -31.43 -0.69 15.65
N THR A 18 -30.15 -0.90 15.33
CA THR A 18 -29.41 -0.07 14.38
C THR A 18 -29.99 -0.24 12.96
N VAL A 19 -30.66 0.82 12.48
CA VAL A 19 -31.29 0.84 11.15
C VAL A 19 -30.31 1.20 10.02
N ILE A 20 -29.38 2.13 10.30
CA ILE A 20 -28.40 2.62 9.33
C ILE A 20 -27.01 2.35 9.88
N LYS A 21 -26.17 1.70 9.08
CA LYS A 21 -24.82 1.32 9.46
C LYS A 21 -23.81 1.99 8.56
N TYR A 22 -22.99 2.86 9.15
CA TYR A 22 -21.82 3.42 8.50
C TYR A 22 -20.64 2.49 8.74
N MET A 23 -19.98 2.09 7.65
CA MET A 23 -18.80 1.23 7.73
C MET A 23 -17.85 1.54 6.58
N THR A 24 -16.59 1.16 6.77
CA THR A 24 -15.59 1.24 5.70
C THR A 24 -15.85 0.17 4.63
N ASP A 25 -15.34 0.41 3.43
CA ASP A 25 -15.38 -0.53 2.30
C ASP A 25 -14.81 -1.92 2.65
N GLY A 26 -13.71 -1.98 3.40
CA GLY A 26 -13.10 -3.24 3.85
C GLY A 26 -13.96 -3.99 4.87
N CYS A 27 -14.69 -3.28 5.73
CA CYS A 27 -15.67 -3.90 6.63
C CYS A 27 -16.83 -4.50 5.83
N MET A 28 -17.33 -3.79 4.82
CA MET A 28 -18.38 -4.29 3.93
C MET A 28 -17.95 -5.56 3.19
N LEU A 29 -16.72 -5.62 2.68
CA LEU A 29 -16.18 -6.84 2.05
C LEU A 29 -16.18 -8.05 3.00
N ARG A 30 -15.87 -7.86 4.28
CA ARG A 30 -15.94 -8.94 5.28
C ARG A 30 -17.36 -9.40 5.54
N GLU A 31 -18.33 -8.51 5.47
CA GLU A 31 -19.74 -8.89 5.60
C GLU A 31 -20.24 -9.65 4.38
N ILE A 32 -19.77 -9.29 3.17
CA ILE A 32 -20.02 -10.09 1.96
C ILE A 32 -19.36 -11.47 2.07
N LEU A 33 -18.18 -11.59 2.69
CA LEU A 33 -17.56 -12.90 2.94
C LEU A 33 -18.40 -13.79 3.86
N ALA A 34 -19.02 -13.21 4.89
CA ALA A 34 -19.90 -13.95 5.80
C ALA A 34 -21.29 -14.22 5.20
N ASP A 35 -21.83 -13.26 4.45
CA ASP A 35 -23.12 -13.34 3.77
C ASP A 35 -22.99 -12.80 2.33
N PRO A 36 -22.64 -13.67 1.36
CA PRO A 36 -22.50 -13.27 -0.05
C PRO A 36 -23.78 -12.71 -0.67
N GLY A 37 -24.95 -13.02 -0.08
CA GLY A 37 -26.25 -12.56 -0.54
C GLY A 37 -26.69 -11.21 0.06
N LEU A 38 -25.92 -10.67 1.01
CA LEU A 38 -26.22 -9.43 1.74
C LEU A 38 -27.66 -9.39 2.26
N THR A 39 -28.15 -10.52 2.76
CA THR A 39 -29.54 -10.75 3.18
C THR A 39 -30.01 -9.78 4.26
N GLN A 40 -29.09 -9.27 5.08
CA GLN A 40 -29.35 -8.26 6.11
C GLN A 40 -29.62 -6.85 5.56
N TYR A 41 -29.29 -6.59 4.29
CA TYR A 41 -29.35 -5.27 3.69
C TYR A 41 -30.43 -5.17 2.61
N GLY A 42 -31.27 -4.13 2.70
CA GLY A 42 -32.20 -3.74 1.63
C GLY A 42 -31.57 -2.77 0.62
N VAL A 43 -30.68 -1.90 1.10
CA VAL A 43 -30.00 -0.86 0.31
C VAL A 43 -28.53 -0.82 0.71
N VAL A 44 -27.64 -0.74 -0.27
CA VAL A 44 -26.21 -0.47 -0.07
C VAL A 44 -25.86 0.84 -0.76
N ILE A 45 -25.21 1.74 -0.02
CA ILE A 45 -24.70 3.01 -0.55
C ILE A 45 -23.17 2.92 -0.54
N LEU A 46 -22.58 2.99 -1.73
CA LEU A 46 -21.13 3.11 -1.91
C LEU A 46 -20.82 4.60 -2.05
N ASP A 47 -20.35 5.20 -0.97
CA ASP A 47 -19.98 6.62 -0.92
C ASP A 47 -18.53 6.84 -1.33
N GLU A 48 -18.21 8.08 -1.73
CA GLU A 48 -16.87 8.50 -2.14
C GLU A 48 -16.20 7.59 -3.19
N ALA A 49 -16.99 7.06 -4.13
CA ALA A 49 -16.50 6.14 -5.16
C ALA A 49 -15.42 6.75 -6.07
N HIS A 50 -15.22 8.07 -6.01
CA HIS A 50 -14.17 8.77 -6.73
C HIS A 50 -12.78 8.60 -6.12
N GLU A 51 -12.65 8.16 -4.87
CA GLU A 51 -11.35 7.84 -4.26
C GLU A 51 -10.71 6.59 -4.88
N ARG A 52 -11.50 5.77 -5.59
CA ARG A 52 -11.04 4.59 -6.36
C ARG A 52 -10.13 3.66 -5.54
N SER A 53 -10.52 3.43 -4.29
CA SER A 53 -9.85 2.48 -3.41
C SER A 53 -9.97 1.05 -3.95
N LEU A 54 -8.99 0.21 -3.61
CA LEU A 54 -8.93 -1.18 -4.03
C LEU A 54 -10.20 -1.94 -3.60
N ASN A 55 -10.65 -1.74 -2.36
CA ASN A 55 -11.85 -2.40 -1.84
C ASN A 55 -13.13 -1.92 -2.54
N THR A 56 -13.24 -0.61 -2.81
CA THR A 56 -14.41 -0.04 -3.50
C THR A 56 -14.55 -0.59 -4.92
N ASP A 57 -13.46 -0.66 -5.69
CA ASP A 57 -13.49 -1.21 -7.05
C ASP A 57 -13.92 -2.70 -7.07
N VAL A 58 -13.49 -3.48 -6.08
CA VAL A 58 -13.91 -4.87 -5.90
C VAL A 58 -15.38 -4.95 -5.51
N LEU A 59 -15.85 -4.10 -4.59
CA LEU A 59 -17.26 -4.00 -4.22
C LEU A 59 -18.13 -3.68 -5.44
N LEU A 60 -17.73 -2.72 -6.29
CA LEU A 60 -18.46 -2.39 -7.52
C LEU A 60 -18.63 -3.61 -8.43
N GLY A 61 -17.56 -4.39 -8.63
CA GLY A 61 -17.61 -5.63 -9.40
C GLY A 61 -18.49 -6.71 -8.77
N LEU A 62 -18.44 -6.88 -7.45
CA LEU A 62 -19.28 -7.82 -6.71
C LEU A 62 -20.76 -7.42 -6.77
N MET A 63 -21.07 -6.13 -6.60
CA MET A 63 -22.44 -5.61 -6.71
C MET A 63 -23.00 -5.83 -8.11
N LYS A 64 -22.20 -5.58 -9.16
CA LYS A 64 -22.59 -5.88 -10.54
C LYS A 64 -22.86 -7.37 -10.75
N LYS A 65 -21.99 -8.25 -10.27
CA LYS A 65 -22.18 -9.71 -10.36
C LYS A 65 -23.45 -10.17 -9.64
N ASN A 66 -23.71 -9.66 -8.44
CA ASN A 66 -24.90 -9.98 -7.65
C ASN A 66 -26.19 -9.45 -8.30
N HIS A 67 -26.13 -8.28 -8.94
CA HIS A 67 -27.25 -7.73 -9.69
C HIS A 67 -27.54 -8.51 -10.98
N CYS A 68 -26.50 -8.87 -11.75
CA CYS A 68 -26.63 -9.60 -13.02
C CYS A 68 -27.07 -11.06 -12.86
N ARG A 69 -26.81 -11.70 -11.72
CA ARG A 69 -27.18 -13.11 -11.50
C ARG A 69 -28.69 -13.37 -11.37
N GLY A 70 -29.52 -12.33 -11.48
CA GLY A 70 -30.91 -12.40 -11.04
C GLY A 70 -30.94 -12.59 -9.52
N GLY A 71 -31.97 -12.08 -8.84
CA GLY A 71 -32.07 -12.26 -7.38
C GLY A 71 -31.78 -13.71 -7.01
N SER A 72 -30.80 -13.93 -6.13
CA SER A 72 -30.66 -15.23 -5.46
C SER A 72 -32.06 -15.67 -5.05
N HIS A 73 -32.45 -16.90 -5.41
CA HIS A 73 -33.80 -17.45 -5.15
C HIS A 73 -34.18 -17.46 -3.65
N SER A 74 -33.27 -16.99 -2.78
CA SER A 74 -33.39 -16.85 -1.33
C SER A 74 -33.82 -15.45 -0.85
N ARG A 75 -33.86 -14.42 -1.72
CA ARG A 75 -34.25 -13.06 -1.29
C ARG A 75 -35.74 -12.77 -1.51
N SER A 76 -36.41 -12.34 -0.45
CA SER A 76 -37.78 -11.82 -0.48
C SER A 76 -37.89 -10.47 -1.23
N SER A 77 -36.79 -9.69 -1.30
CA SER A 77 -36.75 -8.37 -1.96
C SER A 77 -35.43 -8.09 -2.70
N SER A 78 -35.52 -7.34 -3.79
CA SER A 78 -34.35 -6.93 -4.60
C SER A 78 -33.46 -5.94 -3.86
N LEU A 79 -32.15 -6.23 -3.77
CA LEU A 79 -31.15 -5.32 -3.23
C LEU A 79 -31.02 -4.07 -4.12
N LYS A 80 -31.07 -2.88 -3.53
CA LYS A 80 -30.78 -1.62 -4.24
C LYS A 80 -29.35 -1.18 -3.97
N VAL A 81 -28.65 -0.71 -5.00
CA VAL A 81 -27.29 -0.19 -4.89
C VAL A 81 -27.29 1.26 -5.35
N ILE A 82 -26.74 2.15 -4.53
CA ILE A 82 -26.54 3.56 -4.84
C ILE A 82 -25.03 3.81 -4.83
N VAL A 83 -24.50 4.41 -5.88
CA VAL A 83 -23.09 4.82 -5.96
C VAL A 83 -23.05 6.33 -5.93
N MET A 84 -22.40 6.89 -4.92
CA MET A 84 -22.21 8.33 -4.76
C MET A 84 -20.77 8.68 -5.12
N SER A 85 -20.61 9.75 -5.90
CA SER A 85 -19.32 10.26 -6.36
C SER A 85 -19.37 11.78 -6.46
N ALA A 86 -18.29 12.44 -6.07
CA ALA A 86 -18.14 13.88 -6.21
C ALA A 86 -17.60 14.28 -7.59
N THR A 87 -17.04 13.35 -8.38
CA THR A 87 -16.40 13.63 -9.67
C THR A 87 -17.32 13.38 -10.85
N LEU A 88 -16.96 13.98 -11.99
CA LEU A 88 -17.76 13.97 -13.22
C LEU A 88 -17.72 12.64 -14.00
N GLU A 89 -16.96 11.62 -13.58
CA GLU A 89 -16.87 10.30 -14.27
C GLU A 89 -18.14 9.43 -14.16
N THR A 90 -19.30 10.06 -13.99
CA THR A 90 -20.62 9.42 -13.86
C THR A 90 -20.99 8.57 -15.07
N GLU A 91 -20.54 8.94 -16.28
CA GLU A 91 -20.81 8.18 -17.50
C GLU A 91 -20.16 6.79 -17.47
N LYS A 92 -18.92 6.69 -16.96
CA LYS A 92 -18.19 5.44 -16.85
C LYS A 92 -18.86 4.50 -15.86
N LEU A 93 -19.25 5.02 -14.70
CA LEU A 93 -20.00 4.28 -13.69
C LEU A 93 -21.37 3.85 -14.21
N SER A 94 -22.09 4.75 -14.89
CA SER A 94 -23.38 4.44 -15.50
C SER A 94 -23.25 3.32 -16.52
N ALA A 95 -22.29 3.42 -17.45
CA ALA A 95 -22.01 2.39 -18.45
C ALA A 95 -21.64 1.04 -17.79
N PHE A 96 -20.81 1.07 -16.75
CA PHE A 96 -20.42 -0.12 -16.01
C PHE A 96 -21.62 -0.86 -15.40
N PHE A 97 -22.60 -0.14 -14.86
CA PHE A 97 -23.85 -0.70 -14.32
C PHE A 97 -24.99 -0.81 -15.35
N GLY A 98 -24.66 -0.91 -16.65
CA GLY A 98 -25.67 -1.16 -17.69
C GLY A 98 -26.52 0.08 -18.04
N ARG A 99 -25.90 1.26 -18.04
CA ARG A 99 -26.52 2.59 -18.25
C ARG A 99 -27.54 2.92 -17.16
N CYS A 100 -27.15 2.77 -15.91
CA CYS A 100 -28.02 3.14 -14.78
C CYS A 100 -28.32 4.66 -14.76
N PRO A 101 -29.50 5.07 -14.26
CA PRO A 101 -29.84 6.49 -14.16
C PRO A 101 -28.84 7.27 -13.31
N VAL A 102 -28.42 8.42 -13.82
CA VAL A 102 -27.53 9.35 -13.09
C VAL A 102 -28.38 10.49 -12.53
N PHE A 103 -28.26 10.73 -11.23
CA PHE A 103 -28.88 11.86 -10.56
C PHE A 103 -27.81 12.83 -10.11
N THR A 104 -27.81 14.02 -10.71
CA THR A 104 -26.84 15.08 -10.37
C THR A 104 -27.48 16.06 -9.40
N ILE A 105 -26.89 16.18 -8.21
CA ILE A 105 -27.26 17.23 -7.25
C ILE A 105 -26.49 18.49 -7.63
N PRO A 106 -27.17 19.60 -8.00
CA PRO A 106 -26.47 20.83 -8.34
C PRO A 106 -25.73 21.34 -7.11
N GLY A 107 -24.39 21.43 -7.20
CA GLY A 107 -23.55 21.99 -6.16
C GLY A 107 -23.87 23.47 -5.96
N ARG A 108 -24.02 23.89 -4.70
CA ARG A 108 -24.06 25.31 -4.31
C ARG A 108 -22.67 25.70 -3.83
N THR A 109 -21.75 25.89 -4.76
CA THR A 109 -20.40 26.39 -4.47
C THR A 109 -20.30 27.85 -4.84
N PHE A 110 -19.81 28.65 -3.92
CA PHE A 110 -19.39 30.03 -4.16
C PHE A 110 -18.12 30.04 -5.03
N PRO A 111 -17.87 31.11 -5.80
CA PRO A 111 -16.67 31.21 -6.61
C PRO A 111 -15.40 31.16 -5.75
N VAL A 112 -14.39 30.44 -6.23
CA VAL A 112 -13.07 30.33 -5.60
C VAL A 112 -12.04 30.97 -6.52
N SER A 113 -11.29 31.96 -6.03
CA SER A 113 -10.17 32.54 -6.80
C SER A 113 -8.93 31.67 -6.65
N GLU A 114 -8.38 31.20 -7.76
CA GLU A 114 -7.19 30.35 -7.76
C GLU A 114 -5.92 31.12 -8.12
N GLN A 115 -4.87 30.93 -7.32
CA GLN A 115 -3.57 31.53 -7.55
C GLN A 115 -2.48 30.46 -7.62
N PHE A 116 -1.67 30.49 -8.69
CA PHE A 116 -0.48 29.66 -8.84
C PHE A 116 0.74 30.46 -8.38
N CYS A 117 1.42 29.98 -7.34
CA CYS A 117 2.48 30.75 -6.67
C CYS A 117 3.89 30.44 -7.22
N ASN A 118 4.05 29.42 -8.08
CA ASN A 118 5.34 29.02 -8.67
C ASN A 118 6.49 28.84 -7.64
N LEU A 119 6.17 28.44 -6.40
CA LEU A 119 7.14 28.30 -5.31
C LEU A 119 7.90 26.97 -5.35
N ILE A 120 7.32 25.97 -6.00
CA ILE A 120 7.91 24.64 -6.16
C ILE A 120 8.05 24.27 -7.63
N GLY A 121 9.14 23.57 -7.96
CA GLY A 121 9.39 23.02 -9.28
C GLY A 121 9.54 21.48 -9.28
N PRO A 122 9.78 20.87 -10.46
CA PRO A 122 9.91 19.42 -10.59
C PRO A 122 11.08 18.80 -9.78
N LYS A 123 12.05 19.61 -9.35
CA LYS A 123 13.21 19.15 -8.56
C LYS A 123 12.90 19.05 -7.07
N ASP A 124 11.81 19.66 -6.61
CA ASP A 124 11.43 19.67 -5.19
C ASP A 124 10.53 18.47 -4.81
N ILE A 125 10.16 17.63 -5.79
CA ILE A 125 9.35 16.42 -5.61
C ILE A 125 10.01 15.44 -4.62
N ASP A 126 11.34 15.30 -4.71
CA ASP A 126 12.09 14.34 -3.89
C ASP A 126 12.49 14.90 -2.51
N GLY A 127 12.18 16.17 -2.23
CA GLY A 127 12.63 16.90 -1.04
C GLY A 127 11.50 17.36 -0.14
N SER A 128 11.75 17.45 1.17
CA SER A 128 10.80 18.06 2.13
C SER A 128 10.80 19.61 2.07
N GLY A 129 11.42 20.21 1.05
CA GLY A 129 11.56 21.67 0.91
C GLY A 129 10.22 22.38 0.79
N TYR A 130 9.25 21.76 0.12
CA TYR A 130 7.92 22.34 -0.09
C TYR A 130 7.18 22.64 1.22
N VAL A 131 7.43 21.88 2.30
CA VAL A 131 6.80 22.13 3.61
C VAL A 131 7.13 23.51 4.14
N LYS A 132 8.37 23.99 3.94
CA LYS A 132 8.78 25.34 4.35
C LYS A 132 8.03 26.41 3.56
N GLU A 133 7.85 26.19 2.26
CA GLU A 133 7.14 27.13 1.39
C GLU A 133 5.62 27.14 1.66
N VAL A 134 5.03 25.98 2.00
CA VAL A 134 3.65 25.91 2.52
C VAL A 134 3.53 26.75 3.79
N VAL A 135 4.45 26.60 4.75
CA VAL A 135 4.44 27.38 5.99
C VAL A 135 4.58 28.87 5.73
N ASN A 136 5.44 29.29 4.79
CA ASN A 136 5.56 30.68 4.39
C ASN A 136 4.23 31.20 3.80
N MET A 137 3.65 30.48 2.85
CA MET A 137 2.37 30.84 2.22
C MET A 137 1.24 30.96 3.24
N VAL A 138 1.15 30.05 4.22
CA VAL A 138 0.13 30.14 5.28
C VAL A 138 0.28 31.42 6.09
N LEU A 139 1.51 31.83 6.40
CA LEU A 139 1.77 33.08 7.13
C LEU A 139 1.49 34.30 6.26
N ASP A 140 1.81 34.24 4.97
CA ASP A 140 1.50 35.31 4.02
C ASP A 140 -0.02 35.49 3.90
N VAL A 141 -0.78 34.40 3.80
CA VAL A 141 -2.25 34.43 3.82
C VAL A 141 -2.77 35.00 5.14
N HIS A 142 -2.29 34.51 6.27
CA HIS A 142 -2.71 34.97 7.61
C HIS A 142 -2.46 36.48 7.84
N THR A 143 -1.37 37.02 7.30
CA THR A 143 -0.98 38.42 7.49
C THR A 143 -1.64 39.37 6.49
N SER A 144 -1.86 38.92 5.25
CA SER A 144 -2.30 39.78 4.14
C SER A 144 -3.80 39.72 3.80
N GLU A 145 -4.45 38.59 4.09
CA GLU A 145 -5.87 38.35 3.81
C GLU A 145 -6.78 38.71 4.99
N THR A 146 -8.10 38.73 4.77
CA THR A 146 -9.10 39.01 5.81
C THR A 146 -9.38 37.79 6.69
N ALA A 147 -10.00 37.99 7.84
CA ALA A 147 -10.38 36.93 8.77
C ALA A 147 -11.06 35.73 8.08
N GLY A 148 -10.50 34.53 8.25
CA GLY A 148 -11.05 33.29 7.74
C GLY A 148 -10.15 32.09 8.03
N ASP A 149 -10.76 30.90 7.99
CA ASP A 149 -10.06 29.64 8.24
C ASP A 149 -9.17 29.24 7.05
N ILE A 150 -7.97 28.70 7.34
CA ILE A 150 -6.99 28.26 6.33
C ILE A 150 -6.86 26.73 6.36
N LEU A 151 -7.24 26.07 5.28
CA LEU A 151 -7.10 24.62 5.09
C LEU A 151 -5.81 24.31 4.34
N VAL A 152 -4.92 23.51 4.95
CA VAL A 152 -3.60 23.19 4.37
C VAL A 152 -3.51 21.71 4.03
N PHE A 153 -3.16 21.38 2.78
CA PHE A 153 -2.94 20.00 2.35
C PHE A 153 -1.46 19.61 2.41
N LEU A 154 -1.11 18.60 3.20
CA LEU A 154 0.24 18.02 3.33
C LEU A 154 0.19 16.49 3.19
N THR A 155 1.34 15.84 2.97
CA THR A 155 1.33 14.43 2.51
C THR A 155 1.38 13.39 3.63
N GLY A 156 1.75 13.75 4.86
CA GLY A 156 1.58 12.85 6.01
C GLY A 156 1.97 13.42 7.37
N GLN A 157 1.79 12.61 8.42
CA GLN A 157 1.93 13.01 9.82
C GLN A 157 3.24 13.75 10.14
N SER A 158 4.40 13.17 9.79
CA SER A 158 5.69 13.77 10.15
C SER A 158 5.91 15.15 9.52
N GLU A 159 5.30 15.42 8.36
CA GLU A 159 5.35 16.74 7.72
C GLU A 159 4.33 17.70 8.32
N ILE A 160 3.14 17.21 8.67
CA ILE A 160 2.12 17.97 9.38
C ILE A 160 2.66 18.46 10.72
N GLU A 161 3.21 17.55 11.54
CA GLU A 161 3.78 17.91 12.85
C GLU A 161 4.94 18.90 12.71
N ARG A 162 5.81 18.70 11.70
CA ARG A 162 6.89 19.65 11.39
C ARG A 162 6.37 21.01 10.95
N ALA A 163 5.33 21.05 10.11
CA ALA A 163 4.70 22.29 9.68
C ALA A 163 4.06 23.01 10.86
N CYS A 164 3.38 22.29 11.75
CA CYS A 164 2.82 22.84 12.99
C CYS A 164 3.91 23.45 13.88
N ASP A 165 5.01 22.74 14.12
CA ASP A 165 6.14 23.24 14.92
C ASP A 165 6.76 24.50 14.31
N MET A 166 6.89 24.55 12.98
CA MET A 166 7.41 25.71 12.26
C MET A 166 6.45 26.89 12.29
N LEU A 167 5.14 26.64 12.10
CA LEU A 167 4.10 27.65 12.20
C LEU A 167 4.03 28.22 13.61
N PHE A 168 4.10 27.38 14.64
CA PHE A 168 4.06 27.83 16.03
C PHE A 168 5.22 28.79 16.34
N LYS A 169 6.45 28.40 16.00
CA LYS A 169 7.65 29.23 16.21
C LYS A 169 7.59 30.56 15.46
N LYS A 170 7.05 30.55 14.24
CA LYS A 170 6.92 31.77 13.43
C LYS A 170 5.76 32.64 13.88
N ALA A 171 4.66 32.05 14.33
CA ALA A 171 3.50 32.76 14.86
C ALA A 171 3.84 33.53 16.14
N GLU A 172 4.74 33.02 16.99
CA GLU A 172 5.26 33.74 18.17
C GLU A 172 6.01 35.02 17.81
N ALA A 173 6.53 35.13 16.59
CA ALA A 173 7.28 36.31 16.13
C ALA A 173 6.39 37.37 15.46
N ILE A 174 5.09 37.10 15.26
CA ILE A 174 4.16 38.02 14.60
C ILE A 174 3.68 39.05 15.61
N ASP A 175 3.87 40.33 15.31
CA ASP A 175 3.20 41.41 16.03
C ASP A 175 1.85 41.71 15.36
N TYR A 176 0.76 41.19 15.94
CA TYR A 176 -0.61 41.36 15.43
C TYR A 176 -1.05 42.84 15.30
N ARG A 177 -0.33 43.80 15.90
CA ARG A 177 -0.64 45.23 15.74
C ARG A 177 -0.11 45.82 14.43
N TYR A 178 0.98 45.27 13.90
CA TYR A 178 1.69 45.82 12.75
C TYR A 178 1.74 44.88 11.56
N ASP A 179 1.89 43.57 11.81
CA ASP A 179 2.15 42.57 10.77
C ASP A 179 0.87 42.00 10.16
N VAL A 180 -0.26 42.07 10.88
CA VAL A 180 -1.56 41.54 10.41
C VAL A 180 -2.44 42.67 9.92
N ARG A 181 -2.91 42.55 8.68
CA ARG A 181 -3.76 43.56 8.02
C ARG A 181 -5.15 43.64 8.66
N ASP A 182 -5.73 42.50 9.00
CA ASP A 182 -7.04 42.43 9.64
C ASP A 182 -6.92 42.44 11.17
N ARG A 183 -7.30 43.56 11.77
CA ARG A 183 -7.22 43.77 13.22
C ARG A 183 -8.31 43.05 14.03
N THR A 184 -9.22 42.34 13.36
CA THR A 184 -10.20 41.48 14.03
C THR A 184 -9.63 40.10 14.40
N VAL A 185 -8.41 39.81 13.95
CA VAL A 185 -7.70 38.56 14.22
C VAL A 185 -6.83 38.72 15.47
N ASP A 186 -7.19 38.00 16.53
CA ASP A 186 -6.45 38.04 17.81
C ASP A 186 -5.27 37.05 17.88
N GLY A 187 -5.24 36.05 16.99
CA GLY A 187 -4.27 34.96 17.08
C GLY A 187 -4.43 33.91 15.98
N LEU A 188 -3.46 32.99 15.93
CA LEU A 188 -3.46 31.83 15.04
C LEU A 188 -3.55 30.55 15.88
N LEU A 189 -4.61 29.75 15.68
CA LEU A 189 -4.74 28.43 16.28
C LEU A 189 -4.35 27.36 15.25
N ILE A 190 -3.38 26.52 15.61
CA ILE A 190 -2.81 25.50 14.73
C ILE A 190 -3.28 24.13 15.20
N LEU A 191 -4.03 23.41 14.37
CA LEU A 191 -4.51 22.07 14.66
C LEU A 191 -4.00 21.08 13.60
N PRO A 192 -3.28 20.00 13.98
CA PRO A 192 -2.94 18.94 13.05
C PRO A 192 -4.16 18.04 12.77
N LEU A 193 -4.26 17.43 11.59
CA LEU A 193 -5.22 16.36 11.31
C LEU A 193 -4.62 15.25 10.45
N TYR A 194 -4.68 14.01 10.93
CA TYR A 194 -4.22 12.82 10.22
C TYR A 194 -4.92 11.55 10.75
N GLY A 195 -4.92 10.47 9.94
CA GLY A 195 -5.79 9.30 10.14
C GLY A 195 -5.61 8.52 11.45
N SER A 196 -4.43 8.57 12.08
CA SER A 196 -4.15 7.85 13.35
C SER A 196 -4.63 8.60 14.61
N MET A 197 -5.24 9.78 14.48
CA MET A 197 -5.71 10.54 15.65
C MET A 197 -6.93 9.91 16.36
N PRO A 198 -6.93 9.85 17.71
CA PRO A 198 -8.08 9.37 18.49
C PRO A 198 -9.33 10.24 18.32
N THR A 199 -10.52 9.63 18.29
CA THR A 199 -11.81 10.34 18.18
C THR A 199 -12.09 11.27 19.37
N GLY A 200 -11.46 11.00 20.52
CA GLY A 200 -11.57 11.84 21.72
C GLY A 200 -10.77 13.15 21.68
N HIS A 201 -9.99 13.42 20.62
CA HIS A 201 -9.38 14.73 20.37
C HIS A 201 -10.17 15.60 19.39
N PHE A 202 -11.33 15.13 18.92
CA PHE A 202 -12.30 15.95 18.20
C PHE A 202 -13.26 16.80 19.08
N PRO A 203 -13.21 16.87 20.42
CA PRO A 203 -14.07 17.77 21.15
C PRO A 203 -13.37 19.13 21.18
N PHE A 204 -13.69 19.99 20.22
CA PHE A 204 -13.66 21.47 20.26
C PHE A 204 -13.78 21.99 18.82
N ILE A 205 -14.83 21.55 18.12
CA ILE A 205 -15.19 22.05 16.78
C ILE A 205 -16.38 23.04 16.88
N PHE A 206 -16.85 23.33 18.10
CA PHE A 206 -18.03 24.17 18.37
C PHE A 206 -17.76 25.22 19.47
N THR A 207 -16.69 26.00 19.34
CA THR A 207 -16.51 27.21 20.18
C THR A 207 -16.26 28.42 19.28
N GLN A 208 -16.73 29.59 19.72
CA GLN A 208 -16.70 30.89 19.01
C GLN A 208 -15.28 31.48 18.88
N TYR A 209 -14.33 30.70 18.37
CA TYR A 209 -13.02 31.21 17.98
C TYR A 209 -12.86 30.96 16.47
N SER A 210 -12.83 32.06 15.72
CA SER A 210 -12.41 32.07 14.32
C SER A 210 -10.99 31.50 14.22
N TYR A 211 -10.61 30.93 13.08
CA TYR A 211 -9.26 30.47 12.72
C TYR A 211 -8.95 29.02 13.11
N ILE A 212 -9.33 28.08 12.25
CA ILE A 212 -9.01 26.66 12.40
C ILE A 212 -8.42 26.06 11.11
N VAL A 213 -7.28 25.38 11.22
CA VAL A 213 -6.70 24.56 10.14
C VAL A 213 -7.29 23.16 10.19
N PHE A 214 -7.99 22.73 9.13
CA PHE A 214 -8.64 21.42 9.08
C PHE A 214 -8.11 20.49 8.00
N LEU A 215 -8.65 19.27 7.94
CA LEU A 215 -8.82 18.50 6.72
C LEU A 215 -10.19 17.76 6.81
N HIS A 216 -10.87 17.70 5.67
CA HIS A 216 -12.10 16.96 5.37
C HIS A 216 -13.51 17.40 5.84
N VAL A 217 -13.74 18.12 6.94
CA VAL A 217 -15.14 18.47 7.32
C VAL A 217 -15.42 19.95 7.57
N LEU A 218 -14.41 20.83 7.62
CA LEU A 218 -14.67 22.24 7.92
C LEU A 218 -14.50 23.14 6.72
N THR A 219 -15.52 23.94 6.55
CA THR A 219 -15.67 25.01 5.57
C THR A 219 -14.58 26.04 5.85
N ALA A 220 -13.55 26.05 5.01
CA ALA A 220 -12.47 27.03 5.10
C ALA A 220 -12.71 28.14 4.09
N LEU A 221 -12.20 29.35 4.37
CA LEU A 221 -12.24 30.47 3.42
C LEU A 221 -11.03 30.40 2.48
N TYR A 222 -9.89 29.92 3.00
CA TYR A 222 -8.64 29.81 2.27
C TYR A 222 -8.16 28.37 2.21
N VAL A 223 -7.61 27.98 1.07
CA VAL A 223 -6.97 26.68 0.86
C VAL A 223 -5.53 26.90 0.43
N VAL A 224 -4.59 26.21 1.06
CA VAL A 224 -3.19 26.12 0.63
C VAL A 224 -2.94 24.68 0.18
N ASP A 225 -2.76 24.49 -1.12
CA ASP A 225 -2.58 23.18 -1.73
C ASP A 225 -1.10 22.93 -2.07
N SER A 226 -0.51 21.91 -1.43
CA SER A 226 0.86 21.47 -1.72
C SER A 226 1.01 20.79 -3.07
N GLY A 227 -0.07 20.24 -3.65
CA GLY A 227 -0.04 19.53 -4.93
C GLY A 227 0.46 18.09 -4.86
N PHE A 228 0.67 17.55 -3.66
CA PHE A 228 1.18 16.20 -3.46
C PHE A 228 0.26 15.34 -2.58
N VAL A 229 0.44 14.03 -2.70
CA VAL A 229 -0.23 13.01 -1.89
C VAL A 229 0.69 11.81 -1.72
N LYS A 230 0.61 11.13 -0.57
CA LYS A 230 1.24 9.81 -0.40
C LYS A 230 0.29 8.76 -0.94
N GLN A 231 0.74 8.01 -1.92
CA GLN A 231 -0.03 6.92 -2.52
C GLN A 231 0.76 5.63 -2.47
N LEU A 232 0.03 4.52 -2.43
CA LEU A 232 0.62 3.20 -2.43
C LEU A 232 0.93 2.77 -3.87
N ALA A 233 2.16 2.32 -4.10
CA ALA A 233 2.61 1.82 -5.39
C ALA A 233 3.37 0.49 -5.22
N HIS A 234 3.04 -0.50 -6.05
CA HIS A 234 3.69 -1.78 -6.09
C HIS A 234 4.99 -1.69 -6.88
N ASN A 235 6.11 -1.94 -6.21
CA ASN A 235 7.40 -1.98 -6.86
C ASN A 235 7.70 -3.40 -7.36
N SER A 236 7.51 -3.64 -8.66
CA SER A 236 7.71 -4.97 -9.26
C SER A 236 9.16 -5.49 -9.16
N ARG A 237 10.17 -4.63 -8.92
CA ARG A 237 11.56 -5.09 -8.75
C ARG A 237 11.82 -5.68 -7.37
N VAL A 238 11.06 -5.23 -6.37
CA VAL A 238 11.19 -5.64 -4.96
C VAL A 238 10.06 -6.61 -4.58
N GLY A 239 9.00 -6.69 -5.40
CA GLY A 239 7.81 -7.50 -5.13
C GLY A 239 6.99 -6.99 -3.95
N MET A 240 7.17 -5.73 -3.56
CA MET A 240 6.54 -5.13 -2.38
C MET A 240 5.90 -3.78 -2.69
N ASP A 241 4.87 -3.46 -1.92
CA ASP A 241 4.21 -2.17 -1.98
C ASP A 241 4.98 -1.13 -1.16
N VAL A 242 5.22 0.04 -1.76
CA VAL A 242 5.96 1.17 -1.21
C VAL A 242 5.06 2.41 -1.24
N LEU A 243 5.11 3.21 -0.16
CA LEU A 243 4.44 4.51 -0.13
C LEU A 243 5.34 5.53 -0.82
N GLU A 244 4.85 6.10 -1.91
CA GLU A 244 5.54 7.11 -2.70
C GLU A 244 4.78 8.44 -2.62
N ILE A 245 5.54 9.55 -2.59
CA ILE A 245 4.96 10.89 -2.70
C ILE A 245 4.86 11.19 -4.19
N VAL A 246 3.63 11.45 -4.65
CA VAL A 246 3.36 11.74 -6.07
C VAL A 246 2.52 13.01 -6.20
N PRO A 247 2.58 13.70 -7.35
CA PRO A 247 1.67 14.79 -7.64
C PRO A 247 0.22 14.32 -7.64
N ILE A 248 -0.69 15.15 -7.16
CA ILE A 248 -2.14 14.90 -7.27
C ILE A 248 -2.63 15.05 -8.71
N SER A 249 -3.80 14.49 -8.98
CA SER A 249 -4.53 14.76 -10.21
C SER A 249 -5.18 16.14 -10.19
N LYS A 250 -5.47 16.69 -11.38
CA LYS A 250 -6.20 17.96 -11.54
C LYS A 250 -7.58 17.90 -10.90
N SER A 251 -8.29 16.78 -11.05
CA SER A 251 -9.58 16.57 -10.41
C SER A 251 -9.52 16.64 -8.88
N GLU A 252 -8.53 16.00 -8.23
CA GLU A 252 -8.31 16.12 -6.78
C GLU A 252 -7.98 17.55 -6.39
N ALA A 253 -7.17 18.23 -7.21
CA ALA A 253 -6.76 19.59 -6.94
C ALA A 253 -7.92 20.60 -7.06
N GLU A 254 -8.88 20.36 -7.96
CA GLU A 254 -10.16 21.09 -8.05
C GLU A 254 -11.04 20.79 -6.84
N GLN A 255 -11.10 19.54 -6.37
CA GLN A 255 -11.82 19.20 -5.14
C GLN A 255 -11.23 19.88 -3.90
N ARG A 256 -9.89 19.96 -3.81
CA ARG A 256 -9.18 20.69 -2.76
C ARG A 256 -9.55 22.17 -2.79
N ALA A 257 -9.50 22.80 -3.97
CA ALA A 257 -9.90 24.19 -4.15
C ALA A 257 -11.38 24.42 -3.79
N GLY A 258 -12.27 23.52 -4.17
CA GLY A 258 -13.70 23.57 -3.88
C GLY A 258 -14.05 23.54 -2.38
N ARG A 259 -13.11 23.17 -1.50
CA ARG A 259 -13.30 23.28 -0.04
C ARG A 259 -13.39 24.75 0.42
N ALA A 260 -12.76 25.68 -0.31
CA ALA A 260 -12.80 27.11 -0.03
C ALA A 260 -14.17 27.76 -0.33
N GLY A 261 -14.93 27.17 -1.27
CA GLY A 261 -16.17 27.75 -1.81
C GLY A 261 -17.46 27.21 -1.19
N ARG A 262 -17.41 26.58 -0.01
CA ARG A 262 -18.59 25.92 0.58
C ARG A 262 -19.54 26.88 1.33
N THR A 263 -19.00 27.93 1.93
CA THR A 263 -19.76 28.89 2.77
C THR A 263 -19.84 30.29 2.17
N SER A 264 -18.79 30.73 1.51
CA SER A 264 -18.66 32.06 0.91
C SER A 264 -17.60 32.02 -0.19
N GLU A 265 -17.40 33.15 -0.88
CA GLU A 265 -16.31 33.29 -1.84
C GLU A 265 -14.97 33.05 -1.14
N GLY A 266 -14.14 32.16 -1.69
CA GLY A 266 -12.89 31.74 -1.06
C GLY A 266 -11.69 31.88 -1.99
N LYS A 267 -10.49 31.63 -1.47
CA LYS A 267 -9.26 31.62 -2.28
C LYS A 267 -8.50 30.31 -2.13
N CYS A 268 -7.93 29.83 -3.23
CA CYS A 268 -7.06 28.66 -3.26
C CYS A 268 -5.67 29.06 -3.75
N PHE A 269 -4.67 28.88 -2.89
CA PHE A 269 -3.26 29.11 -3.15
C PHE A 269 -2.58 27.78 -3.48
N ARG A 270 -2.25 27.59 -4.76
CA ARG A 270 -1.52 26.44 -5.27
C ARG A 270 -0.03 26.78 -5.23
N ILE A 271 0.75 26.08 -4.42
CA ILE A 271 2.18 26.41 -4.27
C ILE A 271 3.00 26.13 -5.53
N TYR A 272 2.49 25.28 -6.42
CA TYR A 272 3.10 24.92 -7.70
C TYR A 272 2.68 25.88 -8.82
N GLY A 273 3.40 25.81 -9.94
CA GLY A 273 3.14 26.63 -11.10
C GLY A 273 2.20 26.02 -12.13
N ARG A 274 1.75 26.87 -13.08
CA ARG A 274 0.89 26.44 -14.20
C ARG A 274 1.57 25.42 -15.10
N GLU A 275 2.88 25.54 -15.34
CA GLU A 275 3.62 24.52 -16.10
C GLU A 275 3.58 23.15 -15.38
N PHE A 276 3.69 23.15 -14.04
CA PHE A 276 3.61 21.94 -13.25
C PHE A 276 2.22 21.28 -13.38
N TRP A 277 1.17 22.08 -13.27
CA TRP A 277 -0.22 21.67 -13.48
C TRP A 277 -0.45 21.03 -14.84
N GLU A 278 0.02 21.66 -15.92
CA GLU A 278 -0.27 21.21 -17.27
C GLU A 278 0.54 19.97 -17.67
N LYS A 279 1.79 19.88 -17.21
CA LYS A 279 2.75 18.86 -17.68
C LYS A 279 2.89 17.65 -16.75
N TYR A 280 2.71 17.82 -15.45
CA TYR A 280 3.02 16.78 -14.45
C TYR A 280 1.81 16.25 -13.69
N MET A 281 0.70 16.99 -13.64
CA MET A 281 -0.53 16.51 -12.98
C MET A 281 -1.43 15.78 -13.98
N PRO A 282 -1.78 14.51 -13.72
CA PRO A 282 -2.75 13.79 -14.55
C PRO A 282 -4.15 14.38 -14.36
N ASP A 283 -5.05 14.21 -15.34
CA ASP A 283 -6.42 14.74 -15.21
C ASP A 283 -7.20 14.02 -14.09
N TYR A 284 -7.04 12.70 -14.00
CA TYR A 284 -7.69 11.82 -13.03
C TYR A 284 -6.68 10.94 -12.30
N MET A 285 -7.04 10.51 -11.09
CA MET A 285 -6.22 9.57 -10.32
C MET A 285 -6.27 8.18 -10.98
N VAL A 286 -5.10 7.56 -11.14
CA VAL A 286 -5.04 6.13 -11.50
C VAL A 286 -5.59 5.31 -10.32
N PRO A 287 -6.54 4.39 -10.55
CA PRO A 287 -7.18 3.64 -9.46
C PRO A 287 -6.18 2.76 -8.71
N GLU A 288 -6.44 2.52 -7.42
CA GLU A 288 -5.53 1.74 -6.57
C GLU A 288 -5.31 0.31 -7.10
N ILE A 289 -6.36 -0.29 -7.68
CA ILE A 289 -6.32 -1.64 -8.25
C ILE A 289 -5.24 -1.81 -9.34
N GLN A 290 -4.88 -0.75 -10.06
CA GLN A 290 -3.85 -0.81 -11.10
C GLN A 290 -2.44 -0.58 -10.58
N ARG A 291 -2.30 -0.23 -9.29
CA ARG A 291 -1.04 0.26 -8.72
C ARG A 291 -0.55 -0.54 -7.52
N THR A 292 -1.40 -1.33 -6.86
CA THR A 292 -1.04 -2.05 -5.62
C THR A 292 -1.04 -3.57 -5.81
N SER A 293 -0.51 -4.29 -4.83
CA SER A 293 -0.63 -5.74 -4.79
C SER A 293 -2.10 -6.18 -4.67
N LEU A 294 -2.51 -7.13 -5.50
CA LEU A 294 -3.87 -7.67 -5.56
C LEU A 294 -4.08 -8.90 -4.69
N THR A 295 -3.05 -9.34 -3.97
CA THR A 295 -3.00 -10.63 -3.28
C THR A 295 -4.15 -10.82 -2.27
N SER A 296 -4.42 -9.83 -1.42
CA SER A 296 -5.52 -9.90 -0.43
C SER A 296 -6.91 -9.91 -1.08
N VAL A 297 -7.09 -9.09 -2.13
CA VAL A 297 -8.35 -9.01 -2.87
C VAL A 297 -8.64 -10.29 -3.65
N ILE A 298 -7.64 -10.85 -4.30
CA ILE A 298 -7.81 -12.08 -5.08
C ILE A 298 -8.15 -13.25 -4.16
N LEU A 299 -7.56 -13.32 -2.95
CA LEU A 299 -8.00 -14.28 -1.94
C LEU A 299 -9.47 -14.08 -1.57
N THR A 300 -9.87 -12.84 -1.31
CA THR A 300 -11.25 -12.47 -0.99
C THR A 300 -12.21 -12.90 -2.11
N LEU A 301 -11.89 -12.60 -3.37
CA LEU A 301 -12.66 -12.99 -4.55
C LEU A 301 -12.77 -14.53 -4.66
N LYS A 302 -11.67 -15.26 -4.51
CA LYS A 302 -11.66 -16.73 -4.55
C LYS A 302 -12.51 -17.32 -3.41
N CYS A 303 -12.44 -16.76 -2.20
CA CYS A 303 -13.29 -17.15 -1.06
C CYS A 303 -14.79 -16.92 -1.34
N LEU A 304 -15.13 -15.88 -2.10
CA LEU A 304 -16.50 -15.60 -2.57
C LEU A 304 -16.96 -16.46 -3.75
N GLY A 305 -16.18 -17.47 -4.15
CA GLY A 305 -16.49 -18.35 -5.29
C GLY A 305 -16.31 -17.67 -6.65
N VAL A 306 -15.48 -16.62 -6.73
CA VAL A 306 -15.01 -16.08 -8.00
C VAL A 306 -13.74 -16.84 -8.41
N HIS A 307 -13.91 -17.89 -9.22
CA HIS A 307 -12.77 -18.72 -9.66
C HIS A 307 -11.93 -18.03 -10.74
N ASP A 308 -12.58 -17.46 -11.76
CA ASP A 308 -11.95 -16.67 -12.81
C ASP A 308 -11.83 -15.21 -12.36
N VAL A 309 -10.66 -14.89 -11.84
CA VAL A 309 -10.31 -13.54 -11.38
C VAL A 309 -9.80 -12.65 -12.51
N ILE A 310 -9.49 -13.20 -13.69
CA ILE A 310 -9.02 -12.43 -14.84
C ILE A 310 -10.22 -11.78 -15.54
N ARG A 311 -11.29 -12.55 -15.78
CA ARG A 311 -12.54 -12.06 -16.41
C ARG A 311 -13.54 -11.46 -15.42
N PHE A 312 -13.13 -11.22 -14.18
CA PHE A 312 -13.97 -10.54 -13.21
C PHE A 312 -14.33 -9.13 -13.71
N PRO A 313 -15.57 -8.64 -13.50
CA PRO A 313 -15.99 -7.34 -14.02
C PRO A 313 -15.40 -6.19 -13.20
N TYR A 314 -14.13 -5.86 -13.45
CA TYR A 314 -13.48 -4.66 -12.93
C TYR A 314 -14.01 -3.40 -13.63
N LEU A 315 -14.13 -2.29 -12.90
CA LEU A 315 -14.42 -0.99 -13.51
C LEU A 315 -13.25 -0.54 -14.38
N ASP A 316 -12.04 -0.65 -13.83
CA ASP A 316 -10.77 -0.55 -14.53
C ASP A 316 -9.97 -1.82 -14.25
N ALA A 317 -9.73 -2.62 -15.29
CA ALA A 317 -9.02 -3.87 -15.13
C ALA A 317 -7.55 -3.61 -14.75
N PRO A 318 -7.00 -4.31 -13.74
CA PRO A 318 -5.58 -4.33 -13.52
C PRO A 318 -4.87 -5.12 -14.62
N GLU A 319 -3.58 -4.87 -14.81
CA GLU A 319 -2.78 -5.66 -15.73
C GLU A 319 -2.72 -7.13 -15.28
N GLU A 320 -2.85 -8.06 -16.23
CA GLU A 320 -2.89 -9.51 -15.95
C GLU A 320 -1.66 -9.99 -15.17
N ARG A 321 -0.48 -9.39 -15.41
CA ARG A 321 0.74 -9.71 -14.67
C ARG A 321 0.59 -9.54 -13.15
N PHE A 322 -0.19 -8.56 -12.70
CA PHE A 322 -0.42 -8.33 -11.27
C PHE A 322 -1.37 -9.37 -10.68
N ILE A 323 -2.39 -9.79 -11.45
CA ILE A 323 -3.29 -10.87 -11.07
C ILE A 323 -2.53 -12.19 -10.93
N LEU A 324 -1.68 -12.51 -11.91
CA LEU A 324 -0.87 -13.74 -11.93
C LEU A 324 0.16 -13.74 -10.79
N SER A 325 0.81 -12.60 -10.54
CA SER A 325 1.74 -12.44 -9.41
C SER A 325 1.04 -12.68 -8.07
N ALA A 326 -0.16 -12.12 -7.90
CA ALA A 326 -0.97 -12.33 -6.71
C ALA A 326 -1.39 -13.81 -6.53
N LEU A 327 -1.83 -14.50 -7.59
CA LEU A 327 -2.12 -15.93 -7.55
C LEU A 327 -0.88 -16.75 -7.16
N LYS A 328 0.29 -16.42 -7.71
CA LYS A 328 1.56 -17.05 -7.33
C LYS A 328 1.86 -16.85 -5.84
N GLN A 329 1.68 -15.65 -5.31
CA GLN A 329 1.85 -15.37 -3.88
C GLN A 329 0.86 -16.15 -3.01
N LEU A 330 -0.40 -16.27 -3.43
CA LEU A 330 -1.40 -17.07 -2.71
C LEU A 330 -1.02 -18.54 -2.63
N TYR A 331 -0.51 -19.09 -3.74
CA TYR A 331 -0.03 -20.47 -3.76
C TYR A 331 1.21 -20.65 -2.88
N GLN A 332 2.14 -19.69 -2.90
CA GLN A 332 3.32 -19.69 -2.03
C GLN A 332 2.95 -19.76 -0.54
N PHE A 333 1.94 -19.01 -0.11
CA PHE A 333 1.46 -19.03 1.28
C PHE A 333 0.52 -20.20 1.60
N ASP A 334 0.37 -21.17 0.68
CA ASP A 334 -0.56 -22.30 0.78
C ASP A 334 -2.04 -21.88 0.97
N ALA A 335 -2.40 -20.65 0.57
CA ALA A 335 -3.76 -20.12 0.65
C ALA A 335 -4.66 -20.68 -0.47
N ILE A 336 -4.05 -21.06 -1.60
CA ILE A 336 -4.71 -21.78 -2.69
C ILE A 336 -3.92 -23.03 -3.06
N ASP A 337 -4.61 -24.03 -3.61
CA ASP A 337 -3.99 -25.24 -4.15
C ASP A 337 -3.45 -25.03 -5.59
N ARG A 338 -2.82 -26.06 -6.17
CA ARG A 338 -2.34 -26.03 -7.56
C ARG A 338 -3.45 -25.85 -8.60
N ARG A 339 -4.69 -26.13 -8.23
CA ARG A 339 -5.89 -25.96 -9.07
C ARG A 339 -6.60 -24.64 -8.79
N GLY A 340 -5.94 -23.69 -8.11
CA GLY A 340 -6.49 -22.37 -7.82
C GLY A 340 -7.72 -22.35 -6.90
N HIS A 341 -8.00 -23.41 -6.15
CA HIS A 341 -9.05 -23.45 -5.13
C HIS A 341 -8.51 -23.02 -3.77
N VAL A 342 -9.35 -22.35 -2.99
CA VAL A 342 -8.98 -21.89 -1.65
C VAL A 342 -8.84 -23.08 -0.70
N THR A 343 -7.71 -23.18 -0.03
CA THR A 343 -7.44 -24.17 1.02
C THR A 343 -8.16 -23.81 2.32
N GLU A 344 -8.19 -24.72 3.30
CA GLU A 344 -8.72 -24.38 4.63
C GLU A 344 -7.90 -23.26 5.28
N LEU A 345 -6.57 -23.31 5.11
CA LEU A 345 -5.69 -22.23 5.53
C LEU A 345 -6.06 -20.90 4.86
N GLY A 346 -6.33 -20.88 3.55
CA GLY A 346 -6.77 -19.68 2.85
C GLY A 346 -8.08 -19.09 3.41
N ARG A 347 -9.03 -19.95 3.79
CA ARG A 347 -10.27 -19.54 4.47
C ARG A 347 -10.06 -18.99 5.88
N GLN A 348 -9.04 -19.47 6.58
CA GLN A 348 -8.63 -18.89 7.86
C GLN A 348 -7.91 -17.56 7.67
N MET A 349 -7.04 -17.46 6.66
CA MET A 349 -6.24 -16.26 6.39
C MET A 349 -7.10 -15.05 6.03
N VAL A 350 -8.15 -15.22 5.22
CA VAL A 350 -9.02 -14.12 4.79
C VAL A 350 -9.78 -13.44 5.94
N GLN A 351 -9.91 -14.11 7.09
CA GLN A 351 -10.59 -13.57 8.27
C GLN A 351 -9.75 -12.50 8.99
N PHE A 352 -8.43 -12.49 8.78
CA PHE A 352 -7.54 -11.55 9.45
C PHE A 352 -7.38 -10.23 8.67
N PRO A 353 -7.36 -9.08 9.37
CA PRO A 353 -7.08 -7.78 8.79
C PRO A 353 -5.58 -7.54 8.51
N LEU A 354 -4.83 -8.58 8.13
CA LEU A 354 -3.37 -8.56 8.10
C LEU A 354 -2.82 -8.97 6.72
N PRO A 355 -1.59 -8.54 6.37
CA PRO A 355 -0.88 -9.10 5.22
C PRO A 355 -0.76 -10.61 5.33
N LEU A 356 -0.81 -11.32 4.20
CA LEU A 356 -0.85 -12.80 4.19
C LEU A 356 0.37 -13.43 4.85
N GLY A 357 1.57 -12.91 4.62
CA GLY A 357 2.78 -13.41 5.27
C GLY A 357 2.69 -13.34 6.79
N LEU A 358 2.24 -12.20 7.34
CA LEU A 358 2.06 -12.04 8.79
C LEU A 358 0.95 -12.95 9.33
N THR A 359 -0.15 -13.09 8.58
CA THR A 359 -1.27 -13.99 8.93
C THR A 359 -0.82 -15.46 8.96
N ARG A 360 0.00 -15.88 7.99
CA ARG A 360 0.56 -17.23 7.93
C ARG A 360 1.40 -17.54 9.17
N VAL A 361 2.27 -16.61 9.59
CA VAL A 361 3.05 -16.75 10.82
C VAL A 361 2.13 -16.82 12.04
N LEU A 362 1.10 -15.99 12.13
CA LEU A 362 0.20 -15.99 13.29
C LEU A 362 -0.55 -17.32 13.44
N LEU A 363 -1.10 -17.85 12.33
CA LEU A 363 -1.76 -19.15 12.32
C LEU A 363 -0.78 -20.29 12.63
N ARG A 364 0.44 -20.23 12.10
CA ARG A 364 1.50 -21.18 12.40
C ARG A 364 1.92 -21.13 13.88
N ALA A 365 2.04 -19.94 14.46
CA ALA A 365 2.36 -19.75 15.86
C ALA A 365 1.28 -20.37 16.76
N ALA A 366 0.01 -20.17 16.41
CA ALA A 366 -1.11 -20.75 17.13
C ALA A 366 -1.17 -22.28 17.04
N ALA A 367 -0.76 -22.86 15.91
CA ALA A 367 -0.65 -24.31 15.74
C ALA A 367 0.46 -24.91 16.62
N LEU A 368 1.53 -24.13 16.88
CA LEU A 368 2.68 -24.53 17.70
C LEU A 368 2.58 -24.05 19.17
N GLY A 369 1.46 -23.44 19.57
CA GLY A 369 1.27 -22.92 20.94
C GLY A 369 2.15 -21.73 21.31
N CYS A 370 2.62 -20.95 20.33
CA CYS A 370 3.50 -19.78 20.51
C CYS A 370 2.80 -18.45 20.15
N GLU A 371 1.47 -18.42 20.15
CA GLU A 371 0.69 -17.22 19.83
C GLU A 371 0.94 -16.05 20.78
N GLU A 372 1.26 -16.31 22.06
CA GLU A 372 1.53 -15.27 23.05
C GLU A 372 2.73 -14.39 22.68
N LEU A 373 3.71 -14.95 21.96
CA LEU A 373 4.86 -14.22 21.45
C LEU A 373 4.50 -13.46 20.16
N MET A 374 3.70 -14.08 19.29
CA MET A 374 3.46 -13.56 17.94
C MET A 374 2.33 -12.51 17.89
N LEU A 375 1.30 -12.63 18.73
CA LEU A 375 0.17 -11.70 18.78
C LEU A 375 0.61 -10.25 19.06
N PRO A 376 1.42 -9.97 20.12
CA PRO A 376 1.97 -8.64 20.36
C PRO A 376 2.79 -8.11 19.18
N ILE A 377 3.60 -8.98 18.57
CA ILE A 377 4.49 -8.61 17.46
C ILE A 377 3.67 -8.27 16.21
N ALA A 378 2.65 -9.07 15.88
CA ALA A 378 1.74 -8.80 14.78
C ALA A 378 0.98 -7.48 14.97
N ALA A 379 0.54 -7.20 16.19
CA ALA A 379 -0.10 -5.93 16.53
C ALA A 379 0.85 -4.73 16.38
N MET A 380 2.08 -4.84 16.89
CA MET A 380 3.11 -3.80 16.80
C MET A 380 3.53 -3.51 15.35
N LEU A 381 3.62 -4.56 14.52
CA LEU A 381 3.90 -4.44 13.08
C LEU A 381 2.77 -3.81 12.29
N SER A 382 1.54 -3.90 12.78
CA SER A 382 0.36 -3.29 12.16
C SER A 382 0.14 -1.82 12.57
N VAL A 383 0.92 -1.36 13.56
CA VAL A 383 1.07 0.00 14.12
C VAL A 383 1.18 1.16 13.16
N GLU A 384 1.48 2.36 13.66
CA GLU A 384 2.48 3.22 13.02
C GLU A 384 3.87 2.87 13.56
N ASN A 385 4.94 3.46 13.01
CA ASN A 385 6.27 3.21 13.55
C ASN A 385 6.32 3.65 15.03
N VAL A 386 6.60 2.69 15.91
CA VAL A 386 6.54 2.88 17.36
C VAL A 386 7.74 3.67 17.87
N PHE A 387 8.87 3.61 17.17
CA PHE A 387 10.13 4.24 17.59
C PHE A 387 10.22 5.69 17.12
N ILE A 388 10.44 6.60 18.08
CA ILE A 388 10.65 8.02 17.82
C ILE A 388 12.09 8.24 17.40
N ARG A 389 12.29 8.99 16.30
CA ARG A 389 13.61 9.45 15.86
C ARG A 389 13.65 10.96 15.76
N PRO A 390 14.22 11.65 16.76
CA PRO A 390 14.33 13.10 16.76
C PRO A 390 15.19 13.61 15.61
N GLY A 391 14.85 14.78 15.05
CA GLY A 391 15.67 15.44 14.03
C GLY A 391 16.95 16.09 14.56
N HIS A 392 17.04 16.31 15.88
CA HIS A 392 18.24 16.87 16.51
C HIS A 392 19.28 15.76 16.78
N PRO A 393 20.55 15.91 16.33
CA PRO A 393 21.56 14.85 16.41
C PRO A 393 21.84 14.33 17.83
N GLU A 394 21.80 15.21 18.84
CA GLU A 394 22.04 14.84 20.24
C GLU A 394 20.92 13.95 20.79
N LYS A 395 19.66 14.38 20.61
CA LYS A 395 18.48 13.61 20.99
C LYS A 395 18.36 12.31 20.21
N GLN A 396 18.84 12.28 18.97
CA GLN A 396 18.90 11.07 18.17
C GLN A 396 19.85 10.03 18.79
N LYS A 397 21.05 10.43 19.22
CA LYS A 397 21.98 9.51 19.90
C LYS A 397 21.40 8.98 21.22
N GLU A 398 20.70 9.82 21.96
CA GLU A 398 20.02 9.44 23.20
C GLU A 398 18.94 8.36 22.93
N ALA A 399 18.07 8.61 21.95
CA ALA A 399 17.05 7.65 21.52
C ALA A 399 17.65 6.33 21.05
N GLU A 400 18.71 6.37 20.22
CA GLU A 400 19.41 5.17 19.75
C GLU A 400 20.04 4.36 20.90
N THR A 401 20.54 5.05 21.92
CA THR A 401 21.11 4.39 23.12
C THR A 401 20.02 3.67 23.89
N LYS A 402 18.87 4.32 24.15
CA LYS A 402 17.71 3.72 24.83
C LYS A 402 17.15 2.53 24.05
N HIS A 403 17.04 2.64 22.74
CA HIS A 403 16.58 1.54 21.88
C HIS A 403 17.56 0.37 21.92
N ARG A 404 18.88 0.63 21.94
CA ARG A 404 19.89 -0.43 22.05
C ARG A 404 19.88 -1.11 23.43
N GLU A 405 19.60 -0.38 24.50
CA GLU A 405 19.39 -0.96 25.84
C GLU A 405 18.21 -1.95 25.82
N ILE A 406 17.06 -1.55 25.27
CA ILE A 406 15.88 -2.42 25.15
C ILE A 406 16.18 -3.65 24.29
N ALA A 407 16.88 -3.47 23.17
CA ALA A 407 17.29 -4.59 22.33
C ALA A 407 18.26 -5.53 23.06
N SER A 408 19.12 -4.99 23.92
CA SER A 408 20.02 -5.77 24.77
C SER A 408 19.27 -6.67 25.73
N ASP A 409 18.27 -6.12 26.41
CA ASP A 409 17.42 -6.87 27.35
C ASP A 409 16.62 -7.97 26.64
N ALA A 410 16.22 -7.73 25.39
CA ALA A 410 15.54 -8.71 24.54
C ALA A 410 16.48 -9.76 23.90
N GLY A 411 17.76 -9.76 24.28
CA GLY A 411 18.77 -10.73 23.85
C GLY A 411 19.51 -10.40 22.56
N LYS A 412 19.39 -9.18 22.01
CA LYS A 412 20.00 -8.63 20.76
C LYS A 412 19.82 -9.43 19.46
N ASN A 413 19.18 -10.59 19.53
CA ASN A 413 19.27 -11.55 18.45
C ASN A 413 18.26 -11.33 17.32
N ASN A 414 17.21 -10.51 17.50
CA ASN A 414 16.24 -10.20 16.45
C ASN A 414 15.41 -8.95 16.77
N ASP A 415 14.99 -8.22 15.73
CA ASP A 415 14.17 -7.00 15.89
C ASP A 415 12.72 -7.30 16.32
N PHE A 416 12.23 -8.52 16.08
CA PHE A 416 10.88 -8.92 16.43
C PHE A 416 10.71 -9.04 17.96
N THR A 417 11.68 -9.60 18.67
CA THR A 417 11.70 -9.70 20.14
C THR A 417 11.93 -8.34 20.79
N MET A 418 12.60 -7.41 20.12
CA MET A 418 12.67 -6.03 20.58
C MET A 418 11.27 -5.41 20.65
N MET A 419 10.43 -5.60 19.62
CA MET A 419 9.04 -5.13 19.64
C MET A 419 8.20 -5.83 20.71
N LEU A 420 8.40 -7.13 20.91
CA LEU A 420 7.77 -7.87 22.01
C LEU A 420 8.13 -7.29 23.38
N SER A 421 9.42 -7.08 23.63
CA SER A 421 9.92 -6.51 24.89
C SER A 421 9.35 -5.12 25.15
N VAL A 422 9.24 -4.28 24.12
CA VAL A 422 8.58 -2.97 24.22
C VAL A 422 7.11 -3.12 24.64
N PHE A 423 6.38 -4.03 24.00
CA PHE A 423 4.97 -4.26 24.27
C PHE A 423 4.75 -4.75 25.71
N GLU A 424 5.52 -5.76 26.14
CA GLU A 424 5.43 -6.35 27.48
C GLU A 424 5.80 -5.34 28.57
N LYS A 425 6.95 -4.65 28.44
CA LYS A 425 7.38 -3.63 29.41
C LYS A 425 6.39 -2.48 29.52
N CYS A 426 5.77 -2.08 28.40
CA CYS A 426 4.75 -1.06 28.41
C CYS A 426 3.46 -1.54 29.09
N LYS A 427 3.05 -2.79 28.85
CA LYS A 427 1.86 -3.41 29.45
C LYS A 427 2.03 -3.67 30.95
N SER A 428 3.25 -3.96 31.41
CA SER A 428 3.57 -4.19 32.83
C SER A 428 3.86 -2.92 33.63
N SER A 429 4.03 -1.77 32.97
CA SER A 429 4.34 -0.50 33.64
C SER A 429 3.12 0.07 34.33
N GLU A 430 3.27 0.57 35.56
CA GLU A 430 2.21 1.29 36.29
C GLU A 430 1.81 2.60 35.58
N SER A 431 2.76 3.22 34.87
CA SER A 431 2.56 4.45 34.11
C SER A 431 3.07 4.30 32.67
N PRO A 432 2.33 3.61 31.78
CA PRO A 432 2.79 3.28 30.42
C PRO A 432 3.17 4.50 29.58
N SER A 433 2.44 5.61 29.74
CA SER A 433 2.67 6.83 28.95
C SER A 433 3.98 7.55 29.30
N SER A 434 4.40 7.57 30.57
CA SER A 434 5.67 8.18 30.96
C SER A 434 6.84 7.29 30.55
N TRP A 435 6.71 5.97 30.75
CA TRP A 435 7.71 4.99 30.32
C TRP A 435 7.99 5.09 28.80
N CYS A 436 6.94 5.19 27.98
CA CYS A 436 7.09 5.41 26.54
C CYS A 436 7.84 6.71 26.21
N ARG A 437 7.55 7.80 26.95
CA ARG A 437 8.21 9.10 26.73
C ARG A 437 9.71 9.04 27.03
N GLU A 438 10.08 8.40 28.14
CA GLU A 438 11.48 8.22 28.57
C GLU A 438 12.28 7.34 27.61
N ASN A 439 11.62 6.38 26.95
CA ASN A 439 12.25 5.43 26.03
C ASN A 439 12.10 5.81 24.55
N TRP A 440 11.68 7.05 24.25
CA TRP A 440 11.51 7.52 22.87
C TRP A 440 10.58 6.61 22.04
N ILE A 441 9.43 6.26 22.63
CA ILE A 441 8.40 5.40 22.06
C ILE A 441 7.08 6.17 21.96
N HIS A 442 6.39 6.04 20.83
CA HIS A 442 5.07 6.64 20.63
C HIS A 442 4.00 5.87 21.42
N TRP A 443 3.59 6.40 22.58
CA TRP A 443 2.52 5.82 23.41
C TRP A 443 1.22 5.57 22.62
N ARG A 444 0.82 6.50 21.74
CA ARG A 444 -0.39 6.36 20.92
C ARG A 444 -0.35 5.14 20.00
N ALA A 445 0.81 4.86 19.41
CA ALA A 445 1.00 3.69 18.57
C ALA A 445 0.89 2.42 19.42
N VAL A 446 1.59 2.33 20.56
CA VAL A 446 1.54 1.15 21.45
C VAL A 446 0.13 0.92 22.01
N LYS A 447 -0.57 1.98 22.43
CA LYS A 447 -1.98 1.87 22.87
C LYS A 447 -2.88 1.32 21.77
N SER A 448 -2.65 1.72 20.52
CA SER A 448 -3.38 1.16 19.38
C SER A 448 -3.00 -0.30 19.15
N ALA A 449 -1.73 -0.69 19.33
CA ALA A 449 -1.31 -2.09 19.28
C ALA A 449 -2.04 -2.95 20.32
N PHE A 450 -2.27 -2.46 21.54
CA PHE A 450 -3.05 -3.21 22.55
C PHE A 450 -4.46 -3.54 22.07
N SER A 451 -5.14 -2.57 21.44
CA SER A 451 -6.47 -2.80 20.88
C SER A 451 -6.44 -3.79 19.71
N VAL A 452 -5.44 -3.70 18.82
CA VAL A 452 -5.27 -4.63 17.70
C VAL A 452 -4.96 -6.04 18.20
N GLU A 453 -4.09 -6.19 19.19
CA GLU A 453 -3.74 -7.48 19.79
C GLU A 453 -4.98 -8.18 20.37
N SER A 454 -5.82 -7.44 21.11
CA SER A 454 -7.08 -7.98 21.64
C SER A 454 -8.02 -8.46 20.52
N GLN A 455 -8.14 -7.72 19.42
CA GLN A 455 -8.96 -8.11 18.26
C GLN A 455 -8.42 -9.35 17.54
N LEU A 456 -7.10 -9.39 17.33
CA LEU A 456 -6.42 -10.53 16.70
C LEU A 456 -6.56 -11.79 17.57
N SER A 457 -6.42 -11.65 18.89
CA SER A 457 -6.62 -12.74 19.85
C SER A 457 -8.05 -13.29 19.78
N GLU A 458 -9.06 -12.42 19.70
CA GLU A 458 -10.46 -12.84 19.58
C GLU A 458 -10.77 -13.57 18.26
N ILE A 459 -10.19 -13.12 17.14
CA ILE A 459 -10.27 -13.83 15.86
C ILE A 459 -9.59 -15.20 15.98
N LEU A 460 -8.39 -15.24 16.56
CA LEU A 460 -7.60 -16.46 16.69
C LEU A 460 -8.30 -17.50 17.57
N LEU A 461 -8.85 -17.09 18.70
CA LEU A 461 -9.63 -17.97 19.60
C LEU A 461 -10.81 -18.60 18.88
N ARG A 462 -11.55 -17.84 18.07
CA ARG A 462 -12.66 -18.37 17.26
C ARG A 462 -12.19 -19.41 16.24
N ILE A 463 -11.03 -19.19 15.61
CA ILE A 463 -10.45 -20.13 14.66
C ILE A 463 -9.95 -21.40 15.37
N LYS A 464 -9.29 -21.28 16.53
CA LYS A 464 -8.85 -22.45 17.33
C LYS A 464 -10.00 -23.33 17.81
N GLN A 465 -11.20 -22.78 17.96
CA GLN A 465 -12.40 -23.54 18.32
C GLN A 465 -12.98 -24.36 17.15
N GLN A 466 -12.51 -24.14 15.92
CA GLN A 466 -12.93 -24.91 14.75
C GLN A 466 -12.32 -26.31 14.81
N ARG A 467 -13.09 -27.32 14.35
CA ARG A 467 -12.67 -28.73 14.39
C ARG A 467 -11.44 -29.03 13.53
N ASP A 468 -11.21 -28.21 12.51
CA ASP A 468 -10.17 -28.42 11.49
C ASP A 468 -8.85 -27.72 11.83
N PHE A 469 -8.72 -27.15 13.04
CA PHE A 469 -7.49 -26.49 13.47
C PHE A 469 -6.40 -27.52 13.82
N SER A 470 -5.33 -27.56 13.03
CA SER A 470 -4.19 -28.44 13.25
C SER A 470 -3.32 -27.96 14.42
N THR A 471 -3.00 -28.87 15.35
CA THR A 471 -2.00 -28.64 16.41
C THR A 471 -0.74 -29.43 16.08
N GLU A 472 0.42 -28.83 16.31
CA GLU A 472 1.72 -29.44 16.04
C GLU A 472 2.59 -29.42 17.30
N GLU A 473 3.26 -30.54 17.56
CA GLU A 473 4.24 -30.66 18.62
C GLU A 473 5.63 -30.29 18.09
N PHE A 474 6.36 -29.48 18.84
CA PHE A 474 7.72 -29.09 18.49
C PHE A 474 8.67 -29.34 19.67
N GLU A 475 9.74 -30.08 19.40
CA GLU A 475 10.83 -30.31 20.33
C GLU A 475 11.97 -29.31 20.05
N GLY A 476 12.14 -28.31 20.93
CA GLY A 476 13.26 -27.39 20.86
C GLY A 476 13.12 -26.15 21.74
N SER A 477 14.10 -25.25 21.67
CA SER A 477 14.03 -23.98 22.40
C SER A 477 12.93 -23.08 21.84
N GLN A 478 12.18 -22.40 22.70
CA GLN A 478 11.16 -21.42 22.30
C GLN A 478 11.70 -20.35 21.33
N SER A 479 12.98 -19.97 21.47
CA SER A 479 13.63 -18.98 20.58
C SER A 479 13.85 -19.51 19.16
N GLU A 480 14.22 -20.79 19.01
CA GLU A 480 14.36 -21.41 17.70
C GLU A 480 13.01 -21.68 17.06
N LEU A 481 12.04 -22.17 17.84
CA LEU A 481 10.65 -22.39 17.43
C LEU A 481 10.06 -21.09 16.87
N PHE A 482 10.20 -19.98 17.59
CA PHE A 482 9.72 -18.67 17.17
C PHE A 482 10.31 -18.22 15.82
N ARG A 483 11.62 -18.41 15.60
CA ARG A 483 12.27 -18.04 14.34
C ARG A 483 11.86 -18.94 13.18
N GLN A 484 11.71 -20.24 13.42
CA GLN A 484 11.17 -21.17 12.43
C GLN A 484 9.72 -20.83 12.05
N CYS A 485 8.94 -20.42 13.04
CA CYS A 485 7.58 -19.93 12.81
C CYS A 485 7.58 -18.69 11.90
N LEU A 486 8.46 -17.71 12.16
CA LEU A 486 8.61 -16.53 11.29
C LEU A 486 8.98 -16.92 9.85
N CYS A 487 9.85 -17.92 9.65
CA CYS A 487 10.20 -18.40 8.31
C CYS A 487 8.97 -18.82 7.49
N SER A 488 7.94 -19.40 8.12
CA SER A 488 6.76 -19.90 7.39
C SER A 488 5.98 -18.83 6.60
N GLY A 489 6.01 -17.57 7.06
CA GLY A 489 5.34 -16.46 6.39
C GLY A 489 6.27 -15.39 5.83
N TYR A 490 7.56 -15.40 6.19
CA TYR A 490 8.57 -14.48 5.64
C TYR A 490 9.58 -15.14 4.71
N PHE A 491 9.38 -16.40 4.29
CA PHE A 491 10.30 -17.08 3.37
C PHE A 491 10.39 -16.39 1.99
N THR A 492 9.37 -15.64 1.57
CA THR A 492 9.41 -14.79 0.37
C THR A 492 10.38 -13.62 0.53
N ASN A 493 10.67 -13.23 1.77
CA ASN A 493 11.51 -12.10 2.15
C ASN A 493 12.82 -12.59 2.78
N VAL A 494 13.45 -13.60 2.18
CA VAL A 494 14.73 -14.15 2.61
C VAL A 494 15.86 -13.47 1.86
N ALA A 495 16.92 -13.11 2.58
CA ALA A 495 18.17 -12.65 1.98
C ALA A 495 19.38 -13.39 2.54
N ARG A 496 20.34 -13.67 1.66
CA ARG A 496 21.62 -14.31 1.98
C ARG A 496 22.73 -13.28 1.96
N ARG A 497 23.68 -13.37 2.88
CA ARG A 497 24.84 -12.48 2.92
C ARG A 497 25.65 -12.58 1.61
N SER A 498 25.99 -11.42 1.07
CA SER A 498 26.91 -11.24 -0.06
C SER A 498 28.23 -10.62 0.45
N ILE A 499 29.05 -10.09 -0.44
CA ILE A 499 30.36 -9.52 -0.08
C ILE A 499 30.16 -8.27 0.78
N GLY A 500 30.93 -8.17 1.87
CA GLY A 500 30.92 -7.02 2.78
C GLY A 500 29.68 -6.95 3.68
N LYS A 501 29.04 -5.78 3.73
CA LYS A 501 27.84 -5.48 4.54
C LYS A 501 26.55 -5.49 3.70
N SER A 502 26.47 -6.39 2.73
CA SER A 502 25.35 -6.46 1.79
C SER A 502 24.74 -7.85 1.79
N PHE A 503 23.45 -7.93 1.49
CA PHE A 503 22.67 -9.16 1.37
C PHE A 503 22.03 -9.22 -0.02
N CYS A 504 21.77 -10.42 -0.51
CA CYS A 504 21.13 -10.70 -1.78
C CYS A 504 19.80 -11.42 -1.52
N THR A 505 18.72 -10.91 -2.07
CA THR A 505 17.37 -11.49 -1.95
C THR A 505 17.24 -12.80 -2.74
N MET A 506 16.43 -13.72 -2.22
CA MET A 506 16.22 -15.07 -2.80
C MET A 506 14.87 -15.20 -3.52
N ASP A 507 14.25 -14.08 -3.87
CA ASP A 507 12.95 -13.96 -4.54
C ASP A 507 13.00 -14.27 -6.06
N GLY A 508 14.18 -14.57 -6.58
CA GLY A 508 14.46 -14.81 -8.00
C GLY A 508 15.05 -13.59 -8.72
N HIS A 509 14.97 -12.39 -8.14
CA HIS A 509 15.56 -11.18 -8.72
C HIS A 509 17.02 -10.96 -8.30
N GLY A 510 17.40 -11.44 -7.11
CA GLY A 510 18.78 -11.29 -6.62
C GLY A 510 19.13 -9.83 -6.29
N SER A 511 18.13 -9.03 -5.88
CA SER A 511 18.32 -7.63 -5.51
C SER A 511 19.25 -7.49 -4.30
N THR A 512 20.21 -6.57 -4.39
CA THR A 512 21.14 -6.27 -3.29
C THR A 512 20.50 -5.33 -2.27
N VAL A 513 20.49 -5.75 -1.01
CA VAL A 513 19.87 -5.04 0.11
C VAL A 513 20.84 -4.86 1.29
N HIS A 514 20.58 -3.86 2.12
CA HIS A 514 21.38 -3.54 3.31
C HIS A 514 20.50 -3.48 4.54
N ILE A 515 21.03 -3.83 5.72
CA ILE A 515 20.27 -3.66 6.98
C ILE A 515 20.12 -2.16 7.25
N HIS A 516 18.89 -1.73 7.53
CA HIS A 516 18.61 -0.33 7.85
C HIS A 516 19.26 0.05 9.20
N PRO A 517 19.79 1.28 9.35
CA PRO A 517 20.38 1.76 10.61
C PRO A 517 19.42 1.86 11.82
N SER A 518 18.17 1.40 11.67
CA SER A 518 17.22 1.28 12.78
C SER A 518 17.10 -0.11 13.37
N SER A 519 17.66 -1.10 12.70
CA SER A 519 17.70 -2.45 13.23
C SER A 519 18.67 -2.51 14.41
N ALA A 520 18.36 -3.33 15.40
CA ALA A 520 19.28 -3.66 16.47
C ALA A 520 20.52 -4.42 15.95
N LEU A 521 20.38 -5.07 14.79
CA LEU A 521 21.44 -5.85 14.13
C LEU A 521 22.36 -5.02 13.24
N PHE A 522 22.14 -3.71 13.14
CA PHE A 522 23.00 -2.82 12.37
C PHE A 522 24.40 -2.72 13.03
N GLY A 523 25.44 -3.00 12.25
CA GLY A 523 26.83 -3.10 12.71
C GLY A 523 27.33 -4.52 12.97
N GLU A 524 26.43 -5.51 13.09
CA GLU A 524 26.75 -6.93 13.32
C GLU A 524 26.59 -7.77 12.04
N GLU A 525 26.55 -7.14 10.87
CA GLU A 525 26.22 -7.78 9.60
C GLU A 525 27.20 -8.91 9.20
N SER A 526 28.42 -8.86 9.72
CA SER A 526 29.46 -9.86 9.46
C SER A 526 29.17 -11.22 10.10
N GLN A 527 28.31 -11.27 11.12
CA GLN A 527 27.96 -12.49 11.86
C GLN A 527 26.68 -13.16 11.33
N LEU A 528 25.99 -12.55 10.37
CA LEU A 528 24.69 -12.99 9.86
C LEU A 528 24.85 -13.59 8.46
N ASP A 529 24.60 -14.89 8.28
CA ASP A 529 24.68 -15.51 6.95
C ASP A 529 23.35 -15.48 6.20
N TRP A 530 22.24 -15.65 6.92
CA TRP A 530 20.88 -15.65 6.37
C TRP A 530 19.95 -14.83 7.25
N ILE A 531 19.11 -14.03 6.61
CA ILE A 531 18.15 -13.16 7.29
C ILE A 531 16.78 -13.23 6.63
N ILE A 532 15.74 -13.01 7.43
CA ILE A 532 14.41 -12.63 6.97
C ILE A 532 14.13 -11.19 7.37
N PHE A 533 13.26 -10.52 6.62
CA PHE A 533 12.87 -9.14 6.89
C PHE A 533 11.38 -8.91 6.67
N HIS A 534 10.83 -7.96 7.44
CA HIS A 534 9.43 -7.57 7.29
C HIS A 534 9.23 -6.53 6.19
N ASP A 535 10.12 -5.54 6.09
CA ASP A 535 9.90 -4.37 5.24
C ASP A 535 11.15 -3.93 4.48
N VAL A 536 10.96 -3.29 3.33
CA VAL A 536 12.00 -2.70 2.49
C VAL A 536 11.72 -1.21 2.31
N LEU A 537 12.73 -0.39 2.62
CA LEU A 537 12.76 1.02 2.31
C LEU A 537 13.69 1.25 1.12
N VAL A 538 13.13 1.74 0.02
CA VAL A 538 13.90 2.14 -1.15
C VAL A 538 14.22 3.63 -1.03
N THR A 539 15.51 3.96 -0.92
CA THR A 539 16.02 5.35 -1.02
C THR A 539 17.11 5.40 -2.09
N SER A 540 18.29 5.96 -1.79
CA SER A 540 19.48 5.82 -2.66
C SER A 540 20.01 4.38 -2.70
N ARG A 541 19.73 3.60 -1.65
CA ARG A 541 19.99 2.18 -1.54
C ARG A 541 18.74 1.48 -1.00
N MET A 542 18.65 0.18 -1.23
CA MET A 542 17.59 -0.66 -0.67
C MET A 542 17.96 -1.07 0.75
N TYR A 543 17.13 -0.69 1.71
CA TYR A 543 17.32 -1.00 3.12
C TYR A 543 16.21 -1.93 3.63
N VAL A 544 16.59 -3.06 4.23
CA VAL A 544 15.64 -3.95 4.93
C VAL A 544 15.45 -3.51 6.38
N ARG A 545 14.22 -3.59 6.86
CA ARG A 545 13.79 -3.21 8.22
C ARG A 545 13.13 -4.39 8.91
N THR A 546 13.28 -4.41 10.24
CA THR A 546 12.80 -5.49 11.12
C THR A 546 13.35 -6.84 10.67
N VAL A 547 14.59 -7.10 11.07
CA VAL A 547 15.39 -8.23 10.60
C VAL A 547 15.45 -9.31 11.68
N CYS A 548 15.40 -10.58 11.24
CA CYS A 548 15.67 -11.73 12.07
C CYS A 548 16.71 -12.64 11.40
N PRO A 549 17.79 -13.04 12.09
CA PRO A 549 18.70 -14.07 11.60
C PRO A 549 18.05 -15.43 11.61
N ILE A 550 18.29 -16.19 10.56
CA ILE A 550 17.76 -17.53 10.36
C ILE A 550 18.86 -18.50 9.94
N ARG A 551 18.57 -19.79 10.01
CA ARG A 551 19.43 -20.83 9.43
C ARG A 551 18.88 -21.30 8.09
N TYR A 552 19.77 -21.72 7.18
CA TYR A 552 19.37 -22.18 5.85
C TYR A 552 18.44 -23.39 5.91
N GLU A 553 18.67 -24.30 6.87
CA GLU A 553 17.90 -25.53 7.05
C GLU A 553 16.40 -25.25 7.26
N TRP A 554 16.04 -24.09 7.84
CA TRP A 554 14.65 -23.74 8.13
C TRP A 554 13.86 -23.26 6.91
N VAL A 555 14.55 -22.81 5.86
CA VAL A 555 13.92 -22.30 4.63
C VAL A 555 14.18 -23.18 3.42
N LYS A 556 15.12 -24.13 3.51
CA LYS A 556 15.54 -25.02 2.43
C LYS A 556 14.38 -25.64 1.65
N ASP A 557 13.35 -26.11 2.35
CA ASP A 557 12.21 -26.79 1.73
C ASP A 557 11.15 -25.81 1.18
N LEU A 558 11.19 -24.55 1.60
CA LEU A 558 10.27 -23.49 1.17
C LEU A 558 10.80 -22.73 -0.06
N LEU A 559 12.14 -22.61 -0.21
CA LEU A 559 12.77 -21.87 -1.30
C LEU A 559 12.40 -22.37 -2.72
N PRO A 560 12.23 -23.68 -3.00
CA PRO A 560 11.81 -24.15 -4.32
C PRO A 560 10.44 -23.61 -4.74
N LYS A 561 9.50 -23.42 -3.79
CA LYS A 561 8.17 -22.84 -4.06
C LYS A 561 8.23 -21.41 -4.60
N LEU A 562 9.35 -20.71 -4.44
CA LEU A 562 9.52 -19.35 -4.98
C LEU A 562 9.68 -19.33 -6.51
N HIS A 563 10.22 -20.40 -7.10
CA HIS A 563 10.67 -20.43 -8.49
C HIS A 563 9.81 -21.32 -9.40
N GLU A 564 9.20 -22.40 -8.88
CA GLU A 564 8.54 -23.44 -9.68
C GLU A 564 7.00 -23.33 -9.71
N VAL A 565 6.43 -22.29 -10.31
CA VAL A 565 4.95 -22.18 -10.44
C VAL A 565 4.52 -21.53 -11.76
N ASP A 566 3.73 -22.24 -12.56
CA ASP A 566 2.96 -21.64 -13.65
C ASP A 566 1.71 -20.95 -13.08
N ALA A 567 1.69 -19.62 -13.14
CA ALA A 567 0.62 -18.82 -12.57
C ALA A 567 -0.70 -18.92 -13.34
N TYR A 568 -0.68 -19.34 -14.61
CA TYR A 568 -1.90 -19.46 -15.42
C TYR A 568 -2.77 -20.63 -14.97
N GLU A 569 -2.17 -21.76 -14.57
CA GLU A 569 -2.90 -22.91 -14.03
C GLU A 569 -3.71 -22.54 -12.76
N LEU A 570 -3.21 -21.60 -11.96
CA LEU A 570 -3.86 -21.12 -10.73
C LEU A 570 -5.08 -20.22 -10.98
N SER A 571 -5.20 -19.67 -12.19
CA SER A 571 -6.27 -18.73 -12.54
C SER A 571 -7.61 -19.42 -12.80
N ASN A 572 -7.60 -20.76 -12.94
CA ASN A 572 -8.75 -21.59 -13.34
C ASN A 572 -9.37 -21.18 -14.68
N VAL A 573 -8.69 -20.30 -15.43
CA VAL A 573 -8.92 -20.14 -16.86
C VAL A 573 -8.35 -21.41 -17.48
N ALA A 574 -9.23 -22.38 -17.72
CA ALA A 574 -8.91 -23.48 -18.62
C ALA A 574 -8.32 -22.88 -19.89
N ARG A 575 -7.29 -23.51 -20.46
CA ARG A 575 -6.87 -23.26 -21.85
C ARG A 575 -8.03 -23.58 -22.80
N GLU A 576 -9.01 -22.70 -22.87
CA GLU A 576 -9.98 -22.57 -23.95
C GLU A 576 -9.63 -21.20 -24.54
N GLU A 577 -8.85 -21.08 -25.60
CA GLU A 577 -8.84 -21.85 -26.83
C GLU A 577 -7.38 -22.04 -27.31
N VAL A 578 -6.82 -23.22 -27.13
CA VAL A 578 -6.08 -23.82 -28.26
C VAL A 578 -6.97 -24.98 -28.63
N THR A 579 -7.79 -24.80 -29.66
CA THR A 579 -8.64 -25.89 -30.16
C THR A 579 -7.77 -27.14 -30.37
N GLU A 580 -8.31 -28.35 -30.21
CA GLU A 580 -7.57 -29.57 -30.57
C GLU A 580 -7.01 -29.48 -32.00
N GLU A 581 -7.67 -28.71 -32.87
CA GLU A 581 -7.20 -28.34 -34.21
C GLU A 581 -5.96 -27.43 -34.23
N GLU A 582 -5.81 -26.49 -33.29
CA GLU A 582 -4.63 -25.63 -33.17
C GLU A 582 -3.46 -26.34 -32.49
N VAL A 583 -3.74 -27.22 -31.53
CA VAL A 583 -2.73 -28.13 -30.96
C VAL A 583 -2.26 -29.09 -32.06
N ALA A 584 -3.19 -29.69 -32.83
CA ALA A 584 -2.86 -30.55 -33.97
C ALA A 584 -2.14 -29.81 -35.10
N LYS A 585 -2.47 -28.52 -35.35
CA LYS A 585 -1.71 -27.66 -36.28
C LYS A 585 -0.31 -27.35 -35.76
N TRP A 586 -0.15 -27.09 -34.46
CA TRP A 586 1.14 -26.80 -33.87
C TRP A 586 2.02 -28.06 -33.81
N GLU A 587 1.45 -29.20 -33.44
CA GLU A 587 2.08 -30.52 -33.49
C GLU A 587 2.39 -30.97 -34.92
N SER A 588 1.50 -30.73 -35.90
CA SER A 588 1.81 -30.96 -37.31
C SER A 588 2.92 -30.04 -37.80
N LYS A 589 2.98 -28.79 -37.35
CA LYS A 589 4.02 -27.81 -37.74
C LYS A 589 5.37 -28.11 -37.07
N GLU A 590 5.36 -28.61 -35.84
CA GLU A 590 6.53 -29.16 -35.12
C GLU A 590 6.99 -30.49 -35.74
N ALA A 591 6.09 -31.40 -36.06
CA ALA A 591 6.39 -32.67 -36.73
C ALA A 591 6.92 -32.44 -38.15
N PHE A 592 6.38 -31.47 -38.89
CA PHE A 592 6.89 -31.04 -40.19
C PHE A 592 8.27 -30.37 -40.05
N LYS A 593 8.52 -29.59 -38.99
CA LYS A 593 9.85 -29.06 -38.66
C LYS A 593 10.85 -30.13 -38.26
N ARG A 594 10.43 -31.18 -37.55
CA ARG A 594 11.27 -32.33 -37.17
C ARG A 594 11.57 -33.22 -38.39
N GLN A 595 10.60 -33.46 -39.27
CA GLN A 595 10.81 -34.18 -40.54
C GLN A 595 11.66 -33.40 -41.54
N MET A 596 11.47 -32.08 -41.66
CA MET A 596 12.35 -31.21 -42.45
C MET A 596 13.71 -31.01 -41.79
N GLY A 597 13.80 -31.05 -40.46
CA GLY A 597 15.05 -30.99 -39.71
C GLY A 597 15.93 -32.22 -39.92
N ASP A 598 15.34 -33.41 -40.01
CA ASP A 598 16.08 -34.66 -40.22
C ASP A 598 16.38 -34.97 -41.70
N GLN A 599 15.61 -34.44 -42.67
CA GLN A 599 15.92 -34.60 -44.10
C GLN A 599 16.79 -33.49 -44.70
N CYS A 600 16.98 -32.37 -44.00
CA CYS A 600 17.72 -31.22 -44.53
C CYS A 600 19.14 -31.08 -43.96
N ASP A 601 19.49 -31.77 -42.87
CA ASP A 601 20.73 -31.51 -42.14
C ASP A 601 21.91 -32.42 -42.51
N SER A 602 21.70 -33.39 -43.42
CA SER A 602 22.77 -34.21 -44.02
C SER A 602 23.13 -33.82 -45.47
N SER A 603 22.23 -33.14 -46.19
CA SER A 603 22.42 -32.77 -47.61
C SER A 603 22.77 -31.30 -47.85
N ILE A 604 22.56 -30.39 -46.89
CA ILE A 604 22.89 -28.95 -47.05
C ILE A 604 24.26 -28.56 -46.45
N LYS A 605 24.90 -29.44 -45.67
CA LYS A 605 26.20 -29.14 -45.05
C LYS A 605 27.43 -29.32 -45.97
N LEU A 606 27.23 -29.74 -47.23
CA LEU A 606 28.33 -29.88 -48.21
C LEU A 606 28.32 -28.87 -49.38
N ASP A 607 27.22 -28.16 -49.65
CA ASP A 607 27.12 -27.25 -50.83
C ASP A 607 27.21 -25.75 -50.53
N LYS A 608 27.51 -25.33 -49.29
CA LYS A 608 27.73 -23.91 -48.93
C LYS A 608 29.20 -23.55 -48.68
N ARG A 609 30.11 -24.23 -49.38
CA ARG A 609 31.53 -23.85 -49.48
C ARG A 609 31.96 -23.81 -50.94
N SER A 610 31.54 -22.77 -51.66
CA SER A 610 32.35 -22.02 -52.64
C SER A 610 31.44 -21.30 -53.65
N ASP A 611 31.04 -20.06 -53.36
CA ASP A 611 30.64 -19.14 -54.43
C ASP A 611 31.54 -17.90 -54.33
N GLU A 612 32.74 -18.02 -54.94
CA GLU A 612 33.73 -16.95 -55.06
C GLU A 612 33.16 -15.67 -55.72
N ASN A 613 32.11 -15.82 -56.52
CA ASN A 613 31.38 -14.72 -57.16
C ASN A 613 30.62 -13.84 -56.15
N SER A 614 30.09 -14.41 -55.06
CA SER A 614 29.39 -13.61 -54.04
C SER A 614 30.37 -12.75 -53.21
N ILE A 615 31.59 -13.26 -53.00
CA ILE A 615 32.65 -12.60 -52.22
C ILE A 615 33.28 -11.46 -53.04
N THR A 616 33.46 -11.66 -54.35
CA THR A 616 33.97 -10.63 -55.26
C THR A 616 32.98 -9.49 -55.46
N GLU A 617 31.68 -9.76 -55.58
CA GLU A 617 30.65 -8.71 -55.62
C GLU A 617 30.55 -7.91 -54.32
N ALA A 618 30.66 -8.57 -53.16
CA ALA A 618 30.66 -7.89 -51.86
C ALA A 618 31.87 -6.95 -51.69
N ARG A 619 33.05 -7.37 -52.17
CA ARG A 619 34.26 -6.53 -52.20
C ARG A 619 34.11 -5.33 -53.14
N ALA A 620 33.50 -5.52 -54.32
CA ALA A 620 33.25 -4.42 -55.26
C ALA A 620 32.31 -3.36 -54.67
N ARG A 621 31.23 -3.77 -54.01
CA ARG A 621 30.29 -2.85 -53.33
C ARG A 621 30.94 -2.10 -52.18
N TYR A 622 31.83 -2.74 -51.44
CA TYR A 622 32.60 -2.09 -50.37
C TYR A 622 33.56 -1.02 -50.92
N MET A 623 34.28 -1.33 -52.01
CA MET A 623 35.22 -0.40 -52.64
C MET A 623 34.51 0.83 -53.23
N GLN A 624 33.33 0.64 -53.85
CA GLN A 624 32.51 1.75 -54.33
C GLN A 624 32.03 2.66 -53.20
N ARG A 625 31.58 2.10 -52.07
CA ARG A 625 31.19 2.90 -50.88
C ARG A 625 32.36 3.68 -50.30
N LYS A 626 33.56 3.11 -50.33
CA LYS A 626 34.79 3.78 -49.85
C LYS A 626 35.24 4.92 -50.78
N GLN A 627 35.10 4.76 -52.10
CA GLN A 627 35.37 5.83 -53.05
C GLN A 627 34.35 6.97 -52.95
N LYS A 628 33.06 6.65 -52.81
CA LYS A 628 31.99 7.65 -52.64
C LYS A 628 32.19 8.51 -51.39
N ARG A 629 32.55 7.88 -50.27
CA ARG A 629 32.92 8.57 -49.02
C ARG A 629 34.21 9.42 -49.11
N ARG A 630 35.10 9.12 -50.05
CA ARG A 630 36.30 9.94 -50.30
C ARG A 630 35.98 11.16 -51.17
N GLN A 631 35.08 11.01 -52.14
CA GLN A 631 34.61 12.12 -52.98
C GLN A 631 33.74 13.10 -52.17
N GLU A 632 32.87 12.61 -51.29
CA GLU A 632 32.07 13.43 -50.37
C GLU A 632 32.92 14.20 -49.33
N LYS A 633 34.19 13.82 -49.13
CA LYS A 633 35.14 14.51 -48.24
C LYS A 633 36.05 15.51 -48.96
N GLN A 634 35.97 15.61 -50.28
CA GLN A 634 36.79 16.53 -51.10
C GLN A 634 35.94 17.60 -51.83
N GLN A 635 34.63 17.67 -51.54
CA GLN A 635 33.75 18.78 -51.92
C GLN A 635 33.49 19.71 -50.74
#